data_AF-A0A218QAQ1-F1
#
_entry.id   AF-A0A218QAQ1-F1
#
_cell.length_a   1.000
_cell.length_b   1.000
_cell.length_c   1.000
_cell.angle_alpha   90.00
_cell.angle_beta   90.00
_cell.angle_gamma   90.00
#
_symmetry.space_group_name_H-M   'P 1'
#
loop_
_entity.id
_entity.type
_entity.pdbx_description
1 polymer ?
#
loop_
_entity_poly.entity_id
_entity_poly.type
_entity_poly.pdbx_seq_one_letter_code
_entity_poly.pdbx_strand_id
1 'polypeptide(L)'
;MVKILKEFQSINKKNQSGSKPLLMIEEQILVTLEYWREYRTYFHIATSWGVSESTICRIVHRIESELMQSGMFRLPGKKALFQGGLSQPEVVVMDVTETPIERPKRKQQEFYSGKKKRIPSILRGKSYSRTHEQPKGLRTDFSRIIDPKEGIFPT
;
A
#
# COMPACT_ATOMS: atom_id res chain seq x y z
N MET A 1 19.12 -1.15 5.34
CA MET A 1 18.07 -0.65 4.40
C MET A 1 18.59 0.45 3.49
N VAL A 2 19.24 1.50 4.00
CA VAL A 2 19.77 2.62 3.20
C VAL A 2 20.65 2.18 2.03
N LYS A 3 21.65 1.32 2.30
CA LYS A 3 22.56 0.79 1.26
C LYS A 3 21.80 0.10 0.12
N ILE A 4 20.87 -0.77 0.47
CA ILE A 4 20.03 -1.54 -0.47
C ILE A 4 19.22 -0.59 -1.36
N LEU A 5 18.60 0.43 -0.77
CA LEU A 5 17.81 1.40 -1.52
C LEU A 5 18.67 2.28 -2.43
N LYS A 6 19.84 2.72 -1.96
CA LYS A 6 20.80 3.47 -2.80
C LYS A 6 21.27 2.64 -3.99
N GLU A 7 21.61 1.38 -3.78
CA GLU A 7 21.98 0.43 -4.84
C GLU A 7 20.81 0.15 -5.79
N PHE A 8 19.62 -0.07 -5.26
CA PHE A 8 18.42 -0.31 -6.07
C PHE A 8 18.07 0.91 -6.93
N GLN A 9 18.15 2.12 -6.38
CA GLN A 9 17.86 3.37 -7.10
C GLN A 9 18.94 3.73 -8.12
N SER A 10 20.21 3.39 -7.87
CA SER A 10 21.29 3.61 -8.84
C SER A 10 21.15 2.69 -10.05
N ILE A 11 20.78 1.43 -9.84
CA ILE A 11 20.50 0.45 -10.90
C ILE A 11 19.23 0.82 -11.68
N ASN A 12 18.16 1.21 -10.98
CA ASN A 12 16.86 1.53 -11.59
C ASN A 12 16.70 3.02 -11.91
N LYS A 13 17.81 3.74 -12.11
CA LYS A 13 17.81 5.17 -12.39
C LYS A 13 17.19 5.43 -13.77
N LYS A 14 15.87 5.50 -13.82
CA LYS A 14 15.14 6.07 -14.96
C LYS A 14 15.52 7.55 -15.06
N ASN A 15 15.54 8.12 -16.26
CA ASN A 15 15.72 9.56 -16.47
C ASN A 15 14.58 10.30 -15.75
N GLN A 16 14.82 10.69 -14.50
CA GLN A 16 13.83 11.32 -13.64
C GLN A 16 13.74 12.79 -14.01
N SER A 17 12.95 13.10 -15.03
CA SER A 17 12.49 14.45 -15.34
C SER A 17 11.37 14.86 -14.37
N GLY A 18 11.66 14.88 -13.07
CA GLY A 18 10.67 15.13 -12.01
C GLY A 18 11.25 15.91 -10.83
N SER A 19 10.35 16.42 -9.98
CA SER A 19 10.72 17.17 -8.79
C SER A 19 11.51 16.30 -7.80
N LYS A 20 12.55 16.89 -7.21
CA LYS A 20 13.35 16.22 -6.18
C LYS A 20 12.48 15.97 -4.94
N PRO A 21 12.61 14.80 -4.28
CA PRO A 21 11.90 14.56 -3.03
C PRO A 21 12.34 15.57 -1.97
N LEU A 22 11.39 16.00 -1.13
CA LEU A 22 11.63 16.99 -0.07
C LEU A 22 12.55 16.46 1.03
N LEU A 23 12.49 15.14 1.30
CA LEU A 23 13.27 14.45 2.33
C LEU A 23 14.41 13.64 1.70
N MET A 24 15.52 13.53 2.41
CA MET A 24 16.66 12.67 2.06
C MET A 24 16.27 11.19 2.15
N ILE A 25 17.05 10.30 1.53
CA ILE A 25 16.73 8.86 1.50
C ILE A 25 16.73 8.25 2.91
N GLU A 26 17.63 8.71 3.78
CA GLU A 26 17.74 8.30 5.18
C GLU A 26 16.48 8.70 5.97
N GLU A 27 16.00 9.93 5.79
CA GLU A 27 14.80 10.46 6.43
C GLU A 27 13.54 9.74 5.94
N GLN A 28 13.43 9.48 4.64
CA GLN A 28 12.34 8.69 4.07
C GLN A 28 12.24 7.30 4.69
N ILE A 29 13.38 6.65 4.92
CA ILE A 29 13.43 5.35 5.59
C ILE A 29 13.04 5.50 7.06
N LEU A 30 13.51 6.54 7.75
CA LEU A 30 13.17 6.77 9.15
C LEU A 30 11.66 6.96 9.35
N VAL A 31 11.02 7.78 8.51
CA VAL A 31 9.57 7.98 8.45
C VAL A 31 8.84 6.65 8.24
N THR A 32 9.33 5.81 7.34
CA THR A 32 8.72 4.51 7.02
C THR A 32 8.83 3.55 8.22
N LEU A 33 9.97 3.55 8.91
CA LEU A 33 10.19 2.73 10.10
C LEU A 33 9.36 3.19 11.29
N GLU A 34 9.19 4.51 11.47
CA GLU A 34 8.30 5.09 12.48
C GLU A 34 6.87 4.62 12.27
N TYR A 35 6.39 4.65 11.02
CA TYR A 35 5.07 4.14 10.67
C TYR A 35 4.91 2.64 10.98
N TRP A 36 5.87 1.79 10.59
CA TRP A 36 5.78 0.35 10.83
C TRP A 36 5.91 -0.04 12.31
N ARG A 37 6.69 0.70 13.10
CA ARG A 37 6.91 0.40 14.51
C ARG A 37 5.73 0.84 15.39
N GLU A 38 5.22 2.05 15.16
CA GLU A 38 4.25 2.68 16.07
C GLU A 38 2.84 2.71 15.50
N TYR A 39 2.66 2.32 14.23
CA TYR A 39 1.38 2.37 13.51
C TYR A 39 0.67 3.72 13.63
N ARG A 40 1.46 4.80 13.79
CA ARG A 40 0.96 6.16 13.95
C ARG A 40 0.30 6.61 12.64
N THR A 41 -0.83 7.34 12.71
CA THR A 41 -1.48 7.84 11.50
C THR A 41 -0.55 8.78 10.72
N TYR A 42 -0.67 8.76 9.38
CA TYR A 42 0.16 9.60 8.52
C TYR A 42 0.07 11.09 8.86
N PHE A 43 -1.11 11.56 9.28
CA PHE A 43 -1.30 12.92 9.78
C PHE A 43 -0.34 13.29 10.91
N HIS A 44 -0.23 12.48 11.96
CA HIS A 44 0.63 12.79 13.11
C HIS A 44 2.12 12.72 12.78
N ILE A 45 2.52 11.78 11.93
CA ILE A 45 3.90 11.70 11.43
C ILE A 45 4.20 12.95 10.60
N ALA A 46 3.28 13.34 9.71
CA ALA A 46 3.41 14.52 8.88
C ALA A 46 3.56 15.81 9.71
N THR A 47 2.79 15.95 10.80
CA THR A 47 2.92 17.07 11.75
C THR A 47 4.31 17.11 12.39
N SER A 48 4.84 15.96 12.82
CA SER A 48 6.16 15.86 13.47
C SER A 48 7.30 16.23 12.53
N TRP A 49 7.16 15.88 11.26
CA TRP A 49 8.15 16.13 10.21
C TRP A 49 7.93 17.44 9.43
N GLY A 50 6.86 18.19 9.72
CA GLY A 50 6.55 19.45 9.02
C GLY A 50 6.21 19.29 7.53
N VAL A 51 5.67 18.13 7.13
CA VAL A 51 5.30 17.82 5.74
C VAL A 51 3.81 17.57 5.61
N SER A 52 3.30 17.45 4.37
CA SER A 52 1.89 17.06 4.17
C SER A 52 1.68 15.55 4.40
N GLU A 53 0.50 15.18 4.88
CA GLU A 53 0.11 13.76 5.03
C GLU A 53 0.26 12.98 3.72
N SER A 54 -0.12 13.60 2.60
CA SER A 54 0.01 12.99 1.27
C SER A 54 1.47 12.71 0.89
N THR A 55 2.42 13.52 1.37
CA THR A 55 3.85 13.32 1.16
C THR A 55 4.33 12.07 1.91
N ILE A 56 3.94 11.92 3.19
CA ILE A 56 4.27 10.74 3.99
C ILE A 56 3.71 9.48 3.36
N CYS A 57 2.42 9.48 2.98
CA CYS A 57 1.78 8.35 2.33
C CYS A 57 2.52 7.90 1.06
N ARG A 58 2.91 8.86 0.20
CA ARG A 58 3.70 8.58 -1.01
C ARG A 58 5.09 8.02 -0.70
N ILE A 59 5.76 8.55 0.33
CA ILE A 59 7.08 8.08 0.76
C ILE A 59 6.99 6.63 1.25
N VAL A 60 6.09 6.33 2.17
CA VAL A 60 5.92 4.98 2.75
C VAL A 60 5.66 3.96 1.64
N HIS A 61 4.67 4.21 0.78
CA HIS A 61 4.35 3.29 -0.32
C HIS A 61 5.50 3.13 -1.32
N ARG A 62 6.24 4.21 -1.60
CA ARG A 62 7.40 4.17 -2.51
C ARG A 62 8.51 3.31 -1.91
N ILE A 63 8.90 3.58 -0.67
CA ILE A 63 9.97 2.84 0.01
C ILE A 63 9.60 1.36 0.16
N GLU A 64 8.37 1.07 0.57
CA GLU A 64 7.85 -0.31 0.62
C GLU A 64 7.97 -1.01 -0.74
N SER A 65 7.51 -0.36 -1.80
CA SER A 65 7.57 -0.91 -3.16
C SER A 65 9.00 -1.15 -3.63
N GLU A 66 9.91 -0.21 -3.40
CA GLU A 66 11.32 -0.34 -3.77
C GLU A 66 12.01 -1.47 -2.98
N LEU A 67 11.74 -1.59 -1.68
CA LEU A 67 12.27 -2.68 -0.84
C LEU A 67 11.73 -4.05 -1.28
N MET A 68 10.44 -4.15 -1.60
CA MET A 68 9.86 -5.39 -2.12
C MET A 68 10.43 -5.81 -3.48
N GLN A 69 10.69 -4.82 -4.35
CA GLN A 69 11.30 -5.04 -5.67
C GLN A 69 12.77 -5.42 -5.56
N SER A 70 13.50 -4.89 -4.57
CA SER A 70 14.90 -5.27 -4.32
C SER A 70 15.08 -6.76 -4.04
N GLY A 71 14.02 -7.45 -3.58
CA GLY A 71 14.04 -8.89 -3.31
C GLY A 71 14.83 -9.31 -2.06
N MET A 72 15.64 -8.42 -1.49
CA MET A 72 16.51 -8.73 -0.33
C MET A 72 15.74 -8.98 0.97
N PHE A 73 14.51 -8.45 1.10
CA PHE A 73 13.66 -8.63 2.26
C PHE A 73 12.67 -9.79 2.11
N ARG A 74 12.83 -10.62 1.07
CA ARG A 74 12.00 -11.80 0.90
C ARG A 74 12.47 -12.89 1.85
N LEU A 75 11.57 -13.35 2.71
CA LEU A 75 11.83 -14.52 3.52
C LEU A 75 12.07 -15.73 2.59
N PRO A 76 13.05 -16.58 2.93
CA PRO A 76 13.28 -17.79 2.16
C PRO A 76 12.04 -18.69 2.21
N GLY A 77 11.75 -19.36 1.10
CA GLY A 77 10.56 -20.22 1.02
C GLY A 77 10.63 -21.40 1.98
N LYS A 78 9.49 -22.03 2.26
CA LYS A 78 9.38 -23.19 3.19
C LYS A 78 10.41 -24.30 2.92
N LYS A 79 10.78 -24.52 1.65
CA LYS A 79 11.77 -25.53 1.25
C LYS A 79 13.19 -25.22 1.70
N ALA A 80 13.55 -23.95 1.82
CA ALA A 80 14.86 -23.52 2.28
C ALA A 80 15.11 -23.94 3.74
N LEU A 81 14.05 -24.07 4.54
CA LEU A 81 14.12 -24.60 5.91
C LEU A 81 14.65 -26.05 5.96
N PHE A 82 14.51 -26.80 4.87
CA PHE A 82 14.87 -28.23 4.79
C PHE A 82 16.14 -28.50 3.96
N GLN A 83 16.70 -27.50 3.28
CA GLN A 83 17.82 -27.68 2.34
C GLN A 83 19.20 -27.70 3.00
N GLY A 84 19.32 -27.30 4.28
CA GLY A 84 20.60 -27.09 4.96
C GLY A 84 21.14 -28.26 5.79
N GLY A 85 20.63 -29.49 5.63
CA GLY A 85 21.07 -30.63 6.45
C GLY A 85 20.58 -30.62 7.90
N LEU A 86 19.83 -29.59 8.30
CA LEU A 86 19.00 -29.61 9.49
C LEU A 86 17.83 -30.56 9.21
N SER A 87 17.95 -31.81 9.66
CA SER A 87 16.82 -32.71 9.82
C SER A 87 15.69 -32.02 10.59
N GLN A 88 14.46 -32.55 10.46
CA GLN A 88 13.23 -32.01 11.05
C GLN A 88 13.52 -31.29 12.39
N PRO A 89 13.17 -30.00 12.52
CA PRO A 89 13.51 -29.26 13.73
C PRO A 89 12.89 -29.97 14.94
N GLU A 90 13.73 -30.40 15.87
CA GLU A 90 13.32 -31.10 17.10
C GLU A 90 12.40 -30.21 17.94
N VAL A 91 12.61 -28.89 17.88
CA VAL A 91 11.80 -27.87 18.56
C VAL A 91 11.45 -26.76 17.58
N VAL A 92 10.14 -26.51 17.41
CA VAL A 92 9.61 -25.35 16.70
C VAL A 92 9.04 -24.39 17.73
N VAL A 93 9.73 -23.29 17.98
CA VAL A 93 9.22 -22.21 18.82
C VAL A 93 8.31 -21.34 17.96
N MET A 94 7.00 -21.37 18.23
CA MET A 94 6.05 -20.45 17.64
C MET A 94 5.73 -19.35 18.64
N ASP A 95 5.88 -18.09 18.23
CA ASP A 95 5.38 -16.96 18.99
C ASP A 95 3.86 -16.94 18.88
N VAL A 96 3.18 -17.32 19.97
CA VAL A 96 1.72 -17.35 20.05
C VAL A 96 1.26 -16.09 20.78
N THR A 97 1.15 -14.99 20.05
CA THR A 97 0.38 -13.84 20.51
C THR A 97 -1.09 -14.09 20.15
N GLU A 98 -1.79 -14.85 21.00
CA GLU A 98 -3.25 -14.99 20.88
C GLU A 98 -3.90 -13.63 21.13
N THR A 99 -4.14 -12.87 20.07
CA THR A 99 -5.09 -11.75 20.14
C THR A 99 -6.49 -12.36 20.12
N PRO A 100 -7.40 -11.99 21.05
CA PRO A 100 -8.76 -12.53 21.05
C PRO A 100 -9.50 -12.04 19.82
N ILE A 101 -9.50 -12.84 18.76
CA ILE A 101 -10.31 -12.59 17.56
C ILE A 101 -11.64 -13.33 17.74
N GLU A 102 -12.76 -12.64 17.51
CA GLU A 102 -14.05 -13.32 17.51
C GLU A 102 -14.09 -14.31 16.35
N ARG A 103 -14.14 -15.61 16.67
CA ARG A 103 -14.33 -16.67 15.69
C ARG A 103 -15.59 -16.34 14.89
N PRO A 104 -15.54 -16.28 13.56
CA PRO A 104 -16.73 -16.00 12.76
C PRO A 104 -17.81 -17.05 13.08
N LYS A 105 -18.86 -16.62 13.78
CA LYS A 105 -19.97 -17.47 14.22
C LYS A 105 -20.89 -17.89 13.08
N ARG A 106 -20.80 -17.20 11.94
CA ARG A 106 -21.63 -17.48 10.75
C ARG A 106 -20.91 -18.45 9.84
N LYS A 107 -21.65 -19.45 9.35
CA LYS A 107 -21.22 -20.28 8.22
C LYS A 107 -20.91 -19.35 7.03
N GLN A 108 -19.85 -19.66 6.30
CA GLN A 108 -19.48 -18.97 5.06
C GLN A 108 -20.72 -18.83 4.17
N GLN A 109 -21.03 -17.59 3.74
CA GLN A 109 -22.16 -17.39 2.82
C GLN A 109 -21.90 -18.15 1.53
N GLU A 110 -22.96 -18.72 0.96
CA GLU A 110 -22.93 -19.53 -0.26
C GLU A 110 -22.34 -18.79 -1.47
N PHE A 111 -22.42 -17.44 -1.47
CA PHE A 111 -21.84 -16.58 -2.50
C PHE A 111 -20.33 -16.34 -2.34
N TYR A 112 -19.74 -16.63 -1.18
CA TYR A 112 -18.30 -16.47 -0.96
C TYR A 112 -17.54 -17.64 -1.57
N SER A 113 -17.38 -17.63 -2.89
CA SER A 113 -16.57 -18.63 -3.61
C SER A 113 -15.09 -18.41 -3.32
N GLY A 114 -14.55 -19.13 -2.33
CA GLY A 114 -13.11 -19.25 -2.07
C GLY A 114 -12.33 -19.98 -3.19
N LYS A 115 -12.83 -20.01 -4.44
CA LYS A 115 -12.20 -20.68 -5.57
C LYS A 115 -12.10 -19.74 -6.78
N LYS A 116 -10.86 -19.60 -7.27
CA LYS A 116 -10.45 -18.99 -8.54
C LYS A 116 -11.55 -19.07 -9.60
N LYS A 117 -12.01 -17.91 -10.08
CA LYS A 117 -12.67 -17.83 -11.39
C LYS A 117 -11.66 -18.34 -12.42
N ARG A 118 -11.86 -19.57 -12.92
CA ARG A 118 -11.24 -19.98 -14.18
C ARG A 118 -11.70 -18.94 -15.19
N ILE A 119 -10.77 -18.16 -15.74
CA ILE A 119 -11.07 -17.25 -16.84
C ILE A 119 -11.69 -18.12 -17.94
N PRO A 120 -12.94 -17.86 -18.37
CA PRO A 120 -13.53 -18.59 -19.48
C PRO A 120 -12.68 -18.35 -20.73
N SER A 121 -12.35 -19.41 -21.46
CA SER A 121 -11.60 -19.37 -22.72
C SER A 121 -12.24 -18.44 -23.78
N ILE A 122 -13.48 -18.01 -23.58
CA ILE A 122 -14.24 -17.07 -24.41
C ILE A 122 -13.63 -15.65 -24.41
N LEU A 123 -12.83 -15.29 -23.39
CA LEU A 123 -12.15 -13.99 -23.33
C LEU A 123 -10.76 -13.98 -24.01
N ARG A 124 -10.33 -15.08 -24.63
CA ARG A 124 -9.03 -15.12 -25.37
C ARG A 124 -9.05 -14.44 -26.74
N GLY A 125 -10.15 -13.81 -27.16
CA GLY A 125 -10.25 -13.27 -28.51
C GLY A 125 -11.12 -12.02 -28.72
N LYS A 126 -11.52 -11.29 -27.66
CA LYS A 126 -12.29 -10.04 -27.84
C LYS A 126 -11.49 -8.83 -27.41
N SER A 127 -10.73 -8.28 -28.35
CA SER A 127 -10.27 -6.90 -28.33
C SER A 127 -11.48 -5.98 -28.45
N TYR A 128 -11.90 -5.36 -27.35
CA TYR A 128 -12.82 -4.22 -27.41
C TYR A 128 -12.00 -2.94 -27.60
N SER A 129 -12.08 -2.37 -28.79
CA SER A 129 -11.66 -1.01 -29.10
C SER A 129 -12.48 -0.02 -28.27
N ARG A 130 -11.79 0.89 -27.58
CA ARG A 130 -12.40 1.92 -26.73
C ARG A 130 -12.75 3.13 -27.61
N THR A 131 -13.98 3.20 -28.13
CA THR A 131 -14.52 4.45 -28.69
C THR A 131 -15.00 5.34 -27.56
N HIS A 132 -14.57 6.60 -27.58
CA HIS A 132 -14.85 7.60 -26.56
C HIS A 132 -16.16 8.31 -26.91
N GLU A 133 -17.30 7.77 -26.49
CA GLU A 133 -18.57 8.48 -26.55
C GLU A 133 -18.96 8.97 -25.16
N GLN A 134 -18.91 10.29 -24.97
CA GLN A 134 -19.45 10.95 -23.79
C GLN A 134 -20.98 10.89 -23.82
N PRO A 135 -21.66 10.43 -22.77
CA PRO A 135 -23.11 10.50 -22.71
C PRO A 135 -23.54 11.97 -22.61
N LYS A 136 -24.27 12.42 -23.63
CA LYS A 136 -24.91 13.74 -23.68
C LYS A 136 -26.09 13.75 -22.70
N GLY A 137 -26.04 14.68 -21.73
CA GLY A 137 -27.24 15.29 -21.14
C GLY A 137 -27.85 14.61 -19.91
N LEU A 138 -27.26 14.82 -18.73
CA LEU A 138 -28.02 15.20 -17.54
C LEU A 138 -27.28 16.36 -16.87
N ARG A 139 -27.76 17.56 -17.13
CA ARG A 139 -27.28 18.80 -16.51
C ARG A 139 -27.76 18.83 -15.07
N THR A 140 -26.93 18.34 -14.15
CA THR A 140 -27.10 18.58 -12.72
C THR A 140 -26.25 19.80 -12.37
N ASP A 141 -26.87 20.97 -12.40
CA ASP A 141 -26.25 22.23 -11.98
C ASP A 141 -26.05 22.18 -10.45
N PHE A 142 -24.88 21.76 -9.99
CA PHE A 142 -24.48 21.78 -8.56
C PHE A 142 -24.09 23.19 -8.06
N SER A 143 -24.35 24.24 -8.85
CA SER A 143 -24.04 25.64 -8.52
C SER A 143 -25.16 26.38 -7.76
N ARG A 144 -26.01 25.66 -7.00
CA ARG A 144 -27.08 26.25 -6.17
C ARG A 144 -27.16 25.72 -4.74
N ILE A 145 -26.04 25.33 -4.16
CA ILE A 145 -25.93 25.18 -2.70
C ILE A 145 -24.67 25.93 -2.30
N ILE A 146 -24.85 26.92 -1.43
CA ILE A 146 -23.92 27.96 -0.95
C ILE A 146 -24.07 29.27 -1.75
N ASP A 147 -25.09 30.04 -1.39
CA ASP A 147 -24.96 31.50 -1.39
C ASP A 147 -24.62 31.99 0.02
N PRO A 148 -23.75 33.01 0.14
CA PRO A 148 -23.17 33.50 1.38
C PRO A 148 -24.10 34.52 2.06
N LYS A 149 -23.86 34.70 3.37
CA LYS A 149 -24.42 35.74 4.27
C LYS A 149 -25.73 35.38 4.95
N GLU A 150 -25.62 35.17 6.27
CA GLU A 150 -26.40 35.79 7.35
C GLU A 150 -26.01 35.02 8.64
N GLY A 151 -25.41 35.70 9.60
CA GLY A 151 -24.87 35.05 10.81
C GLY A 151 -23.93 35.94 11.60
N ILE A 152 -24.43 37.13 11.95
CA ILE A 152 -23.85 38.04 12.92
C ILE A 152 -24.09 37.46 14.34
N PHE A 153 -23.13 37.69 15.25
CA PHE A 153 -23.24 37.89 16.72
C PHE A 153 -22.47 36.93 17.66
N PRO A 154 -22.05 37.42 18.86
CA PRO A 154 -20.67 37.33 19.35
C PRO A 154 -20.55 36.59 20.71
N THR A 155 -19.31 36.39 21.17
CA THR A 155 -18.74 36.86 22.44
C THR A 155 -17.24 36.56 22.45
#